data_AF-A0A3E2XQM5-F1
#
_entry.id   AF-A0A3E2XQM5-F1
#
_cell.length_a   1.000
_cell.length_b   1.000
_cell.length_c   1.000
_cell.angle_alpha   90.00
_cell.angle_beta   90.00
_cell.angle_gamma   90.00
#
_symmetry.space_group_name_H-M   'P 1'
#
loop_
_entity.id
_entity.type
_entity.pdbx_description
1 polymer ?
#
loop_
_entity_poly.entity_id
_entity_poly.type
_entity_poly.pdbx_seq_one_letter_code
_entity_poly.pdbx_strand_id
1 'polypeptide(L)'
;MNVSLDVCSKSLNKREEELCGDTVEIVKTADADIIILSDGMGSGVKANILSTLTTRILGTMLKNGETIEDCVETIAMTLPICKVRQVAYSTFAILQIFRDGRAYLVEYDTPACIVIRDGQKLDIEHTERELSGKIIREYRFNIQEDDYFVMMSDGVTHAGVGGLYGFGWGRTRVGEFIQQRFNDTKMTAARLASYVINECSQLYHQRPGDDTTVVVAKVTARMDLNIFTGPPTKREDDESAIREFMRSQGLHVVSGGTSATIAARVLNKHIKASLIYEDPDIPPTAEIDGLDLVTEGVLTLNRAVSMMHEYNEGRQNQSFFKRLDEKNGGSQLAKLIIERCTHLHLFVGEAMNPAHQAAGLPFDLSVRMRLVDKIIEEGRKMGKTVSVKYY
;
A
#
# COMPACT_ATOMS: atom_id res chain seq x y z
N MET A 1 1.54 7.05 -20.42
CA MET A 1 2.17 6.81 -19.11
C MET A 1 1.69 5.44 -18.64
N ASN A 2 2.50 4.60 -17.99
CA ASN A 2 2.00 3.31 -17.47
C ASN A 2 1.83 3.46 -15.96
N VAL A 3 0.69 4.02 -15.55
CA VAL A 3 0.45 4.44 -14.16
C VAL A 3 -0.03 3.26 -13.32
N SER A 4 0.62 3.07 -12.16
CA SER A 4 0.14 2.19 -11.10
C SER A 4 -0.24 3.01 -9.87
N LEU A 5 -1.13 2.49 -9.04
CA LEU A 5 -1.50 3.09 -7.75
C LEU A 5 -1.08 2.21 -6.59
N ASP A 6 -0.43 2.81 -5.62
CA ASP A 6 -0.33 2.28 -4.25
C ASP A 6 -1.51 2.85 -3.45
N VAL A 7 -2.42 1.97 -3.00
CA VAL A 7 -3.65 2.38 -2.31
C VAL A 7 -3.73 1.69 -0.96
N CYS A 8 -4.01 2.47 0.09
CA CYS A 8 -4.26 1.95 1.42
C CYS A 8 -5.46 2.64 2.05
N SER A 9 -6.33 1.87 2.69
CA SER A 9 -7.42 2.36 3.52
C SER A 9 -7.26 1.91 4.96
N LYS A 10 -7.64 2.77 5.90
CA LYS A 10 -7.67 2.48 7.34
C LYS A 10 -8.94 3.06 7.94
N SER A 11 -9.57 2.29 8.82
CA SER A 11 -10.81 2.68 9.48
C SER A 11 -10.74 2.46 11.00
N LEU A 12 -11.45 3.29 11.74
CA LEU A 12 -11.80 3.10 13.14
C LEU A 12 -13.31 2.97 13.23
N ASN A 13 -13.77 1.94 13.93
CA ASN A 13 -15.19 1.81 14.24
C ASN A 13 -15.54 2.78 15.36
N LYS A 14 -16.72 3.39 15.25
CA LYS A 14 -17.32 4.11 16.36
C LYS A 14 -17.40 3.22 17.61
N ARG A 15 -17.20 3.82 18.77
CA ARG A 15 -17.33 3.13 20.06
C ARG A 15 -18.70 2.43 20.16
N GLU A 16 -18.67 1.22 20.73
CA GLU A 16 -19.85 0.35 20.95
C GLU A 16 -20.47 -0.24 19.68
N GLU A 17 -19.93 0.06 18.48
CA GLU A 17 -20.36 -0.56 17.23
C GLU A 17 -19.39 -1.67 16.79
N GLU A 18 -19.96 -2.78 16.31
CA GLU A 18 -19.17 -3.92 15.82
C GLU A 18 -18.70 -3.71 14.37
N LEU A 19 -19.44 -2.94 13.58
CA LEU A 19 -19.18 -2.69 12.16
C LEU A 19 -18.99 -1.20 11.91
N CYS A 20 -18.03 -0.88 11.06
CA CYS A 20 -17.83 0.48 10.57
C CYS A 20 -18.96 0.86 9.60
N GLY A 21 -19.56 2.03 9.81
CA GLY A 21 -20.51 2.65 8.89
C GLY A 21 -19.92 3.05 7.55
N ASP A 22 -18.60 3.15 7.45
CA ASP A 22 -17.87 3.49 6.23
C ASP A 22 -17.49 2.23 5.43
N THR A 23 -17.51 2.35 4.10
CA THR A 23 -17.05 1.31 3.18
C THR A 23 -16.12 1.89 2.13
N VAL A 24 -15.02 1.16 1.84
CA VAL A 24 -14.09 1.45 0.75
C VAL A 24 -14.16 0.34 -0.28
N GLU A 25 -14.30 0.70 -1.55
CA GLU A 25 -14.23 -0.23 -2.66
C GLU A 25 -13.19 0.22 -3.68
N ILE A 26 -12.35 -0.73 -4.12
CA ILE A 26 -11.34 -0.50 -5.16
C ILE A 26 -11.68 -1.41 -6.33
N VAL A 27 -12.04 -0.81 -7.46
CA VAL A 27 -12.37 -1.52 -8.70
C VAL A 27 -11.26 -1.29 -9.72
N LYS A 28 -10.57 -2.37 -10.10
CA LYS A 28 -9.54 -2.33 -11.14
C LYS A 28 -10.15 -2.75 -12.49
N THR A 29 -9.92 -1.93 -13.51
CA THR A 29 -10.30 -2.22 -14.90
C THR A 29 -9.06 -2.17 -15.80
N ALA A 30 -9.21 -2.57 -17.07
CA ALA A 30 -8.14 -2.43 -18.05
C ALA A 30 -7.73 -0.96 -18.22
N ASP A 31 -8.70 -0.05 -18.23
CA ASP A 31 -8.51 1.35 -18.61
C ASP A 31 -8.34 2.32 -17.43
N ALA A 32 -8.76 1.92 -16.23
CA ALA A 32 -8.69 2.75 -15.03
C ALA A 32 -8.69 1.95 -13.71
N ASP A 33 -8.17 2.57 -12.65
CA ASP A 33 -8.42 2.17 -11.26
C ASP A 33 -9.44 3.15 -10.64
N ILE A 34 -10.50 2.63 -10.03
CA ILE A 34 -11.58 3.40 -9.40
C ILE A 34 -11.57 3.12 -7.91
N ILE A 35 -11.47 4.17 -7.10
CA ILE A 35 -11.44 4.11 -5.64
C ILE A 35 -12.66 4.86 -5.12
N ILE A 36 -13.47 4.19 -4.31
CA ILE A 36 -14.72 4.71 -3.80
C ILE A 36 -14.68 4.65 -2.28
N LEU A 37 -14.96 5.76 -1.63
CA LEU A 37 -15.21 5.84 -0.20
C LEU A 37 -16.65 6.27 -0.01
N SER A 38 -17.43 5.54 0.78
CA SER A 38 -18.76 5.93 1.17
C SER A 38 -18.93 5.84 2.67
N ASP A 39 -19.54 6.88 3.24
CA ASP A 39 -19.90 6.95 4.66
C ASP A 39 -21.42 6.86 4.77
N GLY A 40 -21.86 5.78 5.42
CA GLY A 40 -23.26 5.45 5.57
C GLY A 40 -23.88 6.26 6.69
N MET A 41 -25.01 6.90 6.42
CA MET A 41 -25.66 7.74 7.43
C MET A 41 -25.95 6.97 8.74
N GLY A 42 -25.36 7.44 9.85
CA GLY A 42 -25.53 6.85 11.18
C GLY A 42 -24.27 6.11 11.64
N SER A 43 -24.44 4.98 12.31
CA SER A 43 -23.34 4.09 12.68
C SER A 43 -23.81 2.63 12.73
N GLY A 44 -22.86 1.70 12.78
CA GLY A 44 -23.13 0.28 12.94
C GLY A 44 -23.75 -0.37 11.69
N VAL A 45 -24.53 -1.43 11.92
CA VAL A 45 -25.05 -2.31 10.84
C VAL A 45 -25.82 -1.56 9.76
N LYS A 46 -26.65 -0.57 10.14
CA LYS A 46 -27.46 0.18 9.16
C LYS A 46 -26.61 1.05 8.25
N ALA A 47 -25.67 1.79 8.84
CA ALA A 47 -24.73 2.62 8.10
C ALA A 47 -23.88 1.76 7.17
N ASN A 48 -23.36 0.64 7.68
CA ASN A 48 -22.55 -0.30 6.91
C ASN A 48 -23.29 -0.86 5.68
N ILE A 49 -24.57 -1.23 5.82
CA ILE A 49 -25.38 -1.70 4.69
C ILE A 49 -25.54 -0.58 3.65
N LEU A 50 -25.83 0.64 4.07
CA LEU A 50 -26.03 1.78 3.15
C LEU A 50 -24.74 2.13 2.41
N SER A 51 -23.59 2.21 3.10
CA SER A 51 -22.29 2.47 2.45
C SER A 51 -21.85 1.32 1.54
N THR A 52 -22.11 0.07 1.94
CA THR A 52 -21.82 -1.11 1.10
C THR A 52 -22.67 -1.10 -0.18
N LEU A 53 -23.98 -0.86 -0.09
CA LEU A 53 -24.83 -0.79 -1.29
C LEU A 53 -24.42 0.37 -2.19
N THR A 54 -24.10 1.52 -1.61
CA THR A 54 -23.63 2.71 -2.35
C THR A 54 -22.35 2.40 -3.13
N THR A 55 -21.32 1.89 -2.46
CA THR A 55 -20.04 1.52 -3.09
C THR A 55 -20.24 0.49 -4.20
N ARG A 56 -21.07 -0.53 -3.98
CA ARG A 56 -21.32 -1.59 -4.99
C ARG A 56 -22.05 -1.10 -6.23
N ILE A 57 -23.05 -0.23 -6.05
CA ILE A 57 -23.77 0.40 -7.17
C ILE A 57 -22.78 1.24 -7.98
N LEU A 58 -22.05 2.15 -7.32
CA LEU A 58 -21.05 3.02 -7.96
C LEU A 58 -19.97 2.22 -8.69
N GLY A 59 -19.37 1.24 -8.01
CA GLY A 59 -18.30 0.41 -8.55
C GLY A 59 -18.74 -0.39 -9.77
N THR A 60 -19.97 -0.91 -9.77
CA THR A 60 -20.52 -1.66 -10.90
C THR A 60 -20.84 -0.76 -12.08
N MET A 61 -21.52 0.36 -11.85
CA MET A 61 -21.96 1.28 -12.90
C MET A 61 -20.79 2.00 -13.56
N LEU A 62 -19.85 2.54 -12.76
CA LEU A 62 -18.67 3.23 -13.31
C LEU A 62 -17.75 2.28 -14.06
N LYS A 63 -17.65 1.02 -13.63
CA LYS A 63 -16.92 -0.02 -14.37
C LYS A 63 -17.52 -0.26 -15.76
N ASN A 64 -18.84 -0.10 -15.92
CA ASN A 64 -19.55 -0.26 -17.18
C ASN A 64 -19.59 1.03 -18.01
N GLY A 65 -19.01 2.13 -17.52
CA GLY A 65 -18.94 3.40 -18.23
C GLY A 65 -20.17 4.30 -18.08
N GLU A 66 -21.05 4.01 -17.10
CA GLU A 66 -22.18 4.87 -16.78
C GLU A 66 -21.72 6.22 -16.22
N THR A 67 -22.55 7.25 -16.36
CA THR A 67 -22.22 8.59 -15.85
C THR A 67 -22.49 8.71 -14.35
N ILE A 68 -21.97 9.77 -13.72
CA ILE A 68 -22.18 9.99 -12.29
C ILE A 68 -23.63 10.33 -11.97
N GLU A 69 -24.33 10.97 -12.90
CA GLU A 69 -25.75 11.31 -12.81
C GLU A 69 -26.60 10.05 -12.73
N ASP A 70 -26.39 9.11 -13.66
CA ASP A 70 -27.12 7.84 -13.69
C ASP A 70 -26.82 7.01 -12.43
N CYS A 71 -25.57 7.07 -11.94
CA CYS A 71 -25.18 6.47 -10.67
C CYS A 71 -25.97 7.06 -9.49
N VAL A 72 -26.00 8.40 -9.37
CA VAL A 72 -26.70 9.11 -8.28
C VAL A 72 -28.20 8.85 -8.36
N GLU A 73 -28.80 8.85 -9.54
CA GLU A 73 -30.21 8.54 -9.75
C GLU A 73 -30.53 7.09 -9.36
N THR A 74 -29.66 6.14 -9.72
CA THR A 74 -29.84 4.73 -9.36
C THR A 74 -29.76 4.52 -7.85
N ILE A 75 -28.79 5.15 -7.18
CA ILE A 75 -28.71 5.16 -5.71
C ILE A 75 -30.00 5.76 -5.13
N ALA A 76 -30.49 6.83 -5.73
CA ALA A 76 -31.71 7.51 -5.33
C ALA A 76 -32.97 6.65 -5.36
N MET A 77 -33.10 5.85 -6.40
CA MET A 77 -34.23 4.93 -6.56
C MET A 77 -34.09 3.65 -5.75
N THR A 78 -32.86 3.22 -5.44
CA THR A 78 -32.58 1.92 -4.81
C THR A 78 -32.52 1.99 -3.29
N LEU A 79 -31.94 3.06 -2.72
CA LEU A 79 -31.72 3.15 -1.27
C LEU A 79 -32.95 3.68 -0.51
N PRO A 80 -33.26 3.12 0.67
CA PRO A 80 -34.42 3.53 1.45
C PRO A 80 -34.22 4.93 2.05
N ILE A 81 -35.22 5.81 1.87
CA ILE A 81 -35.25 7.13 2.50
C ILE A 81 -35.44 7.00 4.01
N CYS A 82 -34.53 7.61 4.79
CA CYS A 82 -34.70 7.66 6.24
C CYS A 82 -35.94 8.51 6.60
N LYS A 83 -36.98 7.86 7.14
CA LYS A 83 -38.26 8.51 7.48
C LYS A 83 -38.12 9.69 8.46
N VAL A 84 -37.10 9.69 9.31
CA VAL A 84 -36.87 10.72 10.34
C VAL A 84 -36.14 11.94 9.78
N ARG A 85 -35.08 11.72 8.99
CA ARG A 85 -34.23 12.80 8.46
C ARG A 85 -34.64 13.27 7.07
N GLN A 86 -35.53 12.53 6.38
CA GLN A 86 -35.96 12.77 4.99
C GLN A 86 -34.79 12.84 3.99
N VAL A 87 -33.63 12.29 4.35
CA VAL A 87 -32.46 12.12 3.48
C VAL A 87 -32.12 10.64 3.41
N ALA A 88 -31.85 10.12 2.22
CA ALA A 88 -31.78 8.69 1.93
C ALA A 88 -30.38 8.15 1.68
N TYR A 89 -29.35 8.97 1.85
CA TYR A 89 -28.07 8.73 1.17
C TYR A 89 -26.90 8.63 2.13
N SER A 90 -25.99 7.74 1.77
CA SER A 90 -24.60 7.78 2.19
C SER A 90 -23.90 8.92 1.45
N THR A 91 -22.90 9.52 2.09
CA THR A 91 -21.97 10.40 1.39
C THR A 91 -20.99 9.53 0.59
N PHE A 92 -20.36 10.08 -0.44
CA PHE A 92 -19.31 9.34 -1.14
C PHE A 92 -18.31 10.26 -1.84
N ALA A 93 -17.09 9.76 -1.97
CA ALA A 93 -16.07 10.29 -2.87
C ALA A 93 -15.59 9.18 -3.81
N ILE A 94 -15.30 9.57 -5.06
CA ILE A 94 -14.83 8.66 -6.11
C ILE A 94 -13.57 9.26 -6.71
N LEU A 95 -12.49 8.50 -6.75
CA LEU A 95 -11.28 8.82 -7.49
C LEU A 95 -11.07 7.77 -8.58
N GLN A 96 -11.19 8.19 -9.83
CA GLN A 96 -10.91 7.36 -11.01
C GLN A 96 -9.63 7.86 -11.69
N ILE A 97 -8.64 6.99 -11.80
CA ILE A 97 -7.36 7.28 -12.46
C ILE A 97 -7.25 6.40 -13.69
N PHE A 98 -7.23 7.03 -14.86
CA PHE A 98 -7.11 6.38 -16.15
C PHE A 98 -5.64 6.05 -16.44
N ARG A 99 -5.40 4.97 -17.18
CA ARG A 99 -4.03 4.54 -17.53
C ARG A 99 -3.27 5.60 -18.33
N ASP A 100 -3.96 6.48 -19.05
CA ASP A 100 -3.32 7.56 -19.81
C ASP A 100 -2.88 8.76 -18.96
N GLY A 101 -3.15 8.76 -17.65
CA GLY A 101 -2.76 9.83 -16.73
C GLY A 101 -3.84 10.89 -16.49
N ARG A 102 -5.03 10.74 -17.07
CA ARG A 102 -6.18 11.54 -16.67
C ARG A 102 -6.73 11.05 -15.33
N ALA A 103 -7.24 11.97 -14.53
CA ALA A 103 -7.95 11.67 -13.29
C ALA A 103 -9.30 12.38 -13.26
N TYR A 104 -10.27 11.70 -12.66
CA TYR A 104 -11.61 12.20 -12.39
C TYR A 104 -11.92 11.97 -10.92
N LEU A 105 -12.18 13.06 -10.18
CA LEU A 105 -12.58 13.01 -8.78
C LEU A 105 -14.00 13.57 -8.65
N VAL A 106 -14.82 12.89 -7.85
CA VAL A 106 -16.19 13.30 -7.50
C VAL A 106 -16.32 13.32 -5.99
N GLU A 107 -16.95 14.35 -5.47
CA GLU A 107 -17.25 14.48 -4.04
C GLU A 107 -18.74 14.81 -3.87
N TYR A 108 -19.44 13.98 -3.09
CA TYR A 108 -20.85 14.11 -2.78
C TYR A 108 -21.06 14.15 -1.27
N ASP A 109 -21.35 15.35 -0.74
CA ASP A 109 -21.63 15.62 0.69
C ASP A 109 -20.57 15.05 1.65
N THR A 110 -19.31 15.02 1.21
CA THR A 110 -18.17 14.40 1.91
C THR A 110 -17.03 15.42 2.06
N PRO A 111 -16.12 15.26 3.04
CA PRO A 111 -14.95 16.13 3.12
C PRO A 111 -14.14 16.12 1.82
N ALA A 112 -13.79 17.31 1.34
CA ALA A 112 -13.03 17.43 0.10
C ALA A 112 -11.65 16.75 0.23
N CYS A 113 -11.29 15.98 -0.80
CA CYS A 113 -10.02 15.29 -0.94
C CYS A 113 -8.86 16.28 -0.76
N ILE A 114 -7.79 15.79 -0.13
CA ILE A 114 -6.54 16.53 -0.03
C ILE A 114 -5.59 15.94 -1.06
N VAL A 115 -5.21 16.76 -2.03
CA VAL A 115 -4.23 16.39 -3.04
C VAL A 115 -2.88 16.96 -2.65
N ILE A 116 -1.85 16.12 -2.65
CA ILE A 116 -0.47 16.52 -2.39
C ILE A 116 0.37 16.23 -3.63
N ARG A 117 1.07 17.26 -4.11
CA ARG A 117 2.07 17.19 -5.18
C ARG A 117 3.34 17.87 -4.70
N ASP A 118 4.48 17.19 -4.88
CA ASP A 118 5.79 17.69 -4.42
C ASP A 118 5.81 18.11 -2.93
N GLY A 119 5.07 17.38 -2.09
CA GLY A 119 4.94 17.66 -0.66
C GLY A 119 4.06 18.87 -0.30
N GLN A 120 3.46 19.54 -1.29
CA GLN A 120 2.58 20.68 -1.09
C GLN A 120 1.12 20.34 -1.41
N LYS A 121 0.18 20.97 -0.70
CA LYS A 121 -1.24 20.91 -1.06
C LYS A 121 -1.45 21.52 -2.43
N LEU A 122 -2.16 20.80 -3.28
CA LEU A 122 -2.58 21.25 -4.59
C LEU A 122 -4.08 21.51 -4.55
N ASP A 123 -4.47 22.76 -4.79
CA ASP A 123 -5.87 23.10 -5.04
C ASP A 123 -6.18 22.86 -6.52
N ILE A 124 -7.19 22.02 -6.77
CA ILE A 124 -7.62 21.65 -8.12
C ILE A 124 -8.93 22.37 -8.41
N GLU A 125 -9.02 23.02 -9.58
CA GLU A 125 -10.26 23.64 -10.04
C GLU A 125 -11.35 22.58 -10.23
N HIS A 126 -12.57 22.92 -9.80
CA HIS A 126 -13.72 22.04 -9.87
C HIS A 126 -14.96 22.75 -10.38
N THR A 127 -15.89 21.95 -10.88
CA THR A 127 -17.24 22.41 -11.21
C THR A 127 -18.20 21.91 -10.14
N GLU A 128 -19.12 22.77 -9.72
CA GLU A 128 -20.21 22.41 -8.82
C GLU A 128 -21.50 22.23 -9.61
N ARG A 129 -22.25 21.17 -9.28
CA ARG A 129 -23.55 20.88 -9.88
C ARG A 129 -24.53 20.45 -8.81
N GLU A 130 -25.78 20.83 -8.96
CA GLU A 130 -26.85 20.36 -8.09
C GLU A 130 -27.49 19.11 -8.69
N LEU A 131 -27.49 18.01 -7.94
CA LEU A 131 -28.17 16.76 -8.28
C LEU A 131 -29.04 16.36 -7.09
N SER A 132 -30.34 16.21 -7.32
CA SER A 132 -31.32 15.83 -6.29
C SER A 132 -31.29 16.71 -5.02
N GLY A 133 -31.06 18.03 -5.17
CA GLY A 133 -31.01 18.98 -4.05
C GLY A 133 -29.68 19.00 -3.29
N LYS A 134 -28.64 18.35 -3.81
CA LYS A 134 -27.31 18.25 -3.20
C LYS A 134 -26.23 18.71 -4.19
N ILE A 135 -25.19 19.36 -3.67
CA ILE A 135 -24.06 19.83 -4.48
C ILE A 135 -23.06 18.70 -4.65
N ILE A 136 -22.71 18.43 -5.90
CA ILE A 136 -21.62 17.54 -6.31
C ILE A 136 -20.46 18.40 -6.79
N ARG A 137 -19.24 18.08 -6.35
CA ARG A 137 -18.02 18.65 -6.92
C ARG A 137 -17.37 17.64 -7.85
N GLU A 138 -17.08 18.08 -9.07
CA GLU A 138 -16.40 17.29 -10.08
C GLU A 138 -15.06 17.95 -10.44
N TYR A 139 -13.99 17.15 -10.44
CA TYR A 139 -12.63 17.59 -10.76
C TYR A 139 -12.10 16.76 -11.92
N ARG A 140 -11.51 17.42 -12.92
CA ARG A 140 -10.88 16.77 -14.08
C ARG A 140 -9.48 17.34 -14.26
N PHE A 141 -8.48 16.49 -14.10
CA PHE A 141 -7.08 16.93 -14.08
C PHE A 141 -6.14 15.82 -14.53
N ASN A 142 -4.86 16.14 -14.72
CA ASN A 142 -3.82 15.16 -15.03
C ASN A 142 -2.97 14.89 -13.80
N ILE A 143 -2.69 13.62 -13.56
CA ILE A 143 -1.82 13.16 -12.49
C ILE A 143 -0.35 13.25 -12.88
N GLN A 144 0.50 13.30 -11.86
CA GLN A 144 1.95 13.19 -11.94
C GLN A 144 2.43 12.07 -11.02
N GLU A 145 3.60 11.51 -11.31
CA GLU A 145 4.25 10.54 -10.42
C GLU A 145 4.47 11.18 -9.04
N ASP A 146 4.27 10.39 -7.98
CA ASP A 146 4.30 10.84 -6.59
C ASP A 146 3.20 11.85 -6.19
N ASP A 147 2.12 11.97 -6.97
CA ASP A 147 0.89 12.57 -6.47
C ASP A 147 0.24 11.68 -5.40
N TYR A 148 -0.30 12.31 -4.35
CA TYR A 148 -1.10 11.65 -3.32
C TYR A 148 -2.52 12.23 -3.29
N PHE A 149 -3.49 11.35 -3.15
CA PHE A 149 -4.89 11.66 -2.95
C PHE A 149 -5.32 11.11 -1.60
N VAL A 150 -5.76 11.98 -0.70
CA VAL A 150 -6.23 11.59 0.63
C VAL A 150 -7.72 11.87 0.71
N MET A 151 -8.52 10.82 0.54
CA MET A 151 -9.97 10.82 0.73
C MET A 151 -10.28 10.44 2.18
N MET A 152 -11.33 11.02 2.77
CA MET A 152 -11.67 10.77 4.17
C MET A 152 -13.17 10.91 4.44
N SER A 153 -13.69 10.16 5.40
CA SER A 153 -15.04 10.38 5.94
C SER A 153 -15.04 11.55 6.92
N ASP A 154 -16.23 12.01 7.30
CA ASP A 154 -16.37 13.16 8.19
C ASP A 154 -15.81 12.87 9.59
N GLY A 155 -15.76 11.61 10.04
CA GLY A 155 -15.11 11.17 11.26
C GLY A 155 -13.65 11.63 11.37
N VAL A 156 -12.91 11.73 10.25
CA VAL A 156 -11.55 12.30 10.28
C VAL A 156 -11.61 13.79 10.62
N THR A 157 -12.50 14.54 9.98
CA THR A 157 -12.65 15.99 10.22
C THR A 157 -13.30 16.32 11.56
N HIS A 158 -14.13 15.43 12.09
CA HIS A 158 -14.81 15.54 13.38
C HIS A 158 -13.99 14.94 14.54
N ALA A 159 -12.79 14.40 14.26
CA ALA A 159 -11.91 13.89 15.30
C ALA A 159 -11.62 14.98 16.35
N GLY A 160 -11.87 14.66 17.63
CA GLY A 160 -11.66 15.59 18.74
C GLY A 160 -12.76 16.63 18.96
N VAL A 161 -13.94 16.53 18.30
CA VAL A 161 -15.13 17.34 18.64
C VAL A 161 -15.45 17.20 20.14
N GLY A 162 -15.69 18.33 20.80
CA GLY A 162 -15.94 18.38 22.25
C GLY A 162 -14.70 18.18 23.12
N GLY A 163 -13.51 18.04 22.52
CA GLY A 163 -12.22 17.92 23.20
C GLY A 163 -11.27 19.07 22.86
N LEU A 164 -10.04 18.74 22.46
CA LEU A 164 -8.97 19.69 22.10
C LEU A 164 -9.38 20.72 21.04
N TYR A 165 -10.30 20.35 20.16
CA TYR A 165 -10.78 21.21 19.09
C TYR A 165 -12.30 21.35 19.17
N GLY A 166 -12.77 22.57 19.47
CA GLY A 166 -14.20 22.83 19.69
C GLY A 166 -15.12 22.36 18.56
N PHE A 167 -14.65 22.40 17.31
CA PHE A 167 -15.38 21.96 16.11
C PHE A 167 -14.76 20.72 15.42
N GLY A 168 -13.90 19.97 16.11
CA GLY A 168 -13.15 18.86 15.53
C GLY A 168 -11.86 19.28 14.83
N TRP A 169 -11.16 18.31 14.25
CA TRP A 169 -9.86 18.48 13.62
C TRP A 169 -9.94 19.39 12.39
N GLY A 170 -10.95 19.21 11.54
CA GLY A 170 -11.22 20.02 10.35
C GLY A 170 -10.23 19.78 9.21
N ARG A 171 -10.73 19.80 7.97
CA ARG A 171 -9.95 19.51 6.75
C ARG A 171 -8.64 20.31 6.65
N THR A 172 -8.67 21.61 6.97
CA THR A 172 -7.47 22.47 6.85
C THR A 172 -6.31 21.97 7.71
N ARG A 173 -6.58 21.60 8.97
CA ARG A 173 -5.55 21.11 9.90
C ARG A 173 -5.11 19.68 9.57
N VAL A 174 -6.01 18.85 9.04
CA VAL A 174 -5.64 17.55 8.46
C VAL A 174 -4.61 17.75 7.35
N GLY A 175 -4.86 18.70 6.45
CA GLY A 175 -3.93 19.04 5.36
C GLY A 175 -2.58 19.55 5.84
N GLU A 176 -2.57 20.43 6.85
CA GLU A 176 -1.33 20.92 7.49
C GLU A 176 -0.55 19.78 8.15
N PHE A 177 -1.23 18.90 8.89
CA PHE A 177 -0.62 17.72 9.49
C PHE A 177 0.01 16.82 8.43
N ILE A 178 -0.70 16.55 7.32
CA ILE A 178 -0.18 15.75 6.21
C ILE A 178 1.06 16.41 5.60
N GLN A 179 1.01 17.71 5.28
CA GLN A 179 2.16 18.43 4.73
C GLN A 179 3.40 18.36 5.63
N GLN A 180 3.23 18.51 6.95
CA GLN A 180 4.34 18.40 7.90
C GLN A 180 5.05 17.05 7.83
N ARG A 181 4.34 15.96 7.50
CA ARG A 181 4.93 14.62 7.34
C ARG A 181 5.78 14.48 6.07
N PHE A 182 5.47 15.23 5.03
CA PHE A 182 6.23 15.19 3.78
C PHE A 182 7.56 15.94 3.83
N ASN A 183 7.78 16.79 4.84
CA ASN A 183 9.06 17.50 5.03
C ASN A 183 10.22 16.54 5.36
N ASP A 184 9.93 15.37 5.93
CA ASP A 184 10.96 14.45 6.41
C ASP A 184 11.34 13.37 5.36
N THR A 185 10.36 12.75 4.67
CA THR A 185 10.59 11.72 3.64
C THR A 185 9.29 11.48 2.82
N LYS A 186 9.41 11.11 1.53
CA LYS A 186 8.27 10.59 0.74
C LYS A 186 7.72 9.30 1.36
N MET A 187 6.41 9.22 1.55
CA MET A 187 5.76 8.09 2.25
C MET A 187 5.04 7.15 1.29
N THR A 188 4.79 5.91 1.70
CA THR A 188 3.82 5.04 1.01
C THR A 188 2.40 5.46 1.38
N ALA A 189 1.41 5.00 0.60
CA ALA A 189 0.01 5.21 0.94
C ALA A 189 -0.31 4.63 2.33
N ALA A 190 0.23 3.45 2.63
CA ALA A 190 0.07 2.79 3.93
C ALA A 190 0.62 3.58 5.11
N ARG A 191 1.83 4.15 4.98
CA ARG A 191 2.40 5.00 6.04
C ARG A 191 1.53 6.22 6.31
N LEU A 192 1.13 6.92 5.25
CA LEU A 192 0.34 8.14 5.40
C LEU A 192 -1.04 7.84 5.99
N ALA A 193 -1.73 6.81 5.50
CA ALA A 193 -3.02 6.36 6.06
C ALA A 193 -2.88 6.03 7.55
N SER A 194 -1.81 5.33 7.94
CA SER A 194 -1.55 4.99 9.33
C SER A 194 -1.21 6.19 10.21
N TYR A 195 -0.54 7.22 9.68
CA TYR A 195 -0.33 8.48 10.43
C TYR A 195 -1.65 9.20 10.70
N VAL A 196 -2.48 9.38 9.66
CA VAL A 196 -3.76 10.10 9.78
C VAL A 196 -4.71 9.37 10.73
N ILE A 197 -4.86 8.04 10.58
CA ILE A 197 -5.79 7.28 11.42
C ILE A 197 -5.33 7.20 12.87
N ASN A 198 -4.01 7.13 13.11
CA ASN A 198 -3.47 7.15 14.46
C ASN A 198 -3.71 8.50 15.13
N GLU A 199 -3.52 9.61 14.41
CA GLU A 199 -3.83 10.94 14.92
C GLU A 199 -5.32 11.08 15.27
N CYS A 200 -6.23 10.57 14.41
CA CYS A 200 -7.66 10.52 14.74
C CYS A 200 -7.92 9.74 16.04
N SER A 201 -7.31 8.56 16.19
CA SER A 201 -7.43 7.75 17.41
C SER A 201 -6.94 8.50 18.65
N GLN A 202 -5.85 9.25 18.56
CA GLN A 202 -5.35 10.09 19.67
C GLN A 202 -6.32 11.23 20.00
N LEU A 203 -6.84 11.94 19.00
CA LEU A 203 -7.82 13.01 19.19
C LEU A 203 -9.13 12.49 19.82
N TYR A 204 -9.48 11.23 19.54
CA TYR A 204 -10.58 10.51 20.18
C TYR A 204 -10.24 9.90 21.53
N HIS A 205 -9.02 10.07 22.05
CA HIS A 205 -8.56 9.40 23.28
C HIS A 205 -8.78 7.88 23.25
N GLN A 206 -8.52 7.27 22.10
CA GLN A 206 -8.73 5.84 21.81
C GLN A 206 -10.20 5.38 21.97
N ARG A 207 -11.15 6.32 21.91
CA ARG A 207 -12.59 6.06 21.96
C ARG A 207 -13.27 6.79 20.81
N PRO A 208 -13.22 6.24 19.58
CA PRO A 208 -13.78 6.88 18.40
C PRO A 208 -15.24 7.29 18.62
N GLY A 209 -15.52 8.58 18.44
CA GLY A 209 -16.87 9.15 18.58
C GLY A 209 -17.73 8.91 17.35
N ASP A 210 -17.09 8.61 16.22
CA ASP A 210 -17.73 8.33 14.94
C ASP A 210 -16.96 7.25 14.17
N ASP A 211 -17.59 6.71 13.14
CA ASP A 211 -16.89 5.91 12.14
C ASP A 211 -15.90 6.81 11.40
N THR A 212 -14.65 6.35 11.27
CA THR A 212 -13.56 7.20 10.78
C THR A 212 -12.74 6.43 9.78
N THR A 213 -12.73 6.87 8.53
CA THR A 213 -12.00 6.21 7.45
C THR A 213 -11.15 7.19 6.66
N VAL A 214 -9.91 6.77 6.39
CA VAL A 214 -9.01 7.45 5.47
C VAL A 214 -8.62 6.49 4.35
N VAL A 215 -8.61 6.99 3.12
CA VAL A 215 -8.08 6.31 1.94
C VAL A 215 -6.98 7.17 1.35
N VAL A 216 -5.80 6.60 1.21
CA VAL A 216 -4.67 7.23 0.54
C VAL A 216 -4.41 6.48 -0.76
N ALA A 217 -4.36 7.20 -1.87
CA ALA A 217 -3.90 6.70 -3.15
C ALA A 217 -2.66 7.47 -3.57
N LYS A 218 -1.59 6.76 -3.88
CA LYS A 218 -0.33 7.32 -4.37
C LYS A 218 -0.11 6.87 -5.81
N VAL A 219 0.17 7.82 -6.69
CA VAL A 219 0.62 7.55 -8.06
C VAL A 219 2.05 7.04 -8.01
N THR A 220 2.25 5.79 -8.42
CA THR A 220 3.56 5.12 -8.36
C THR A 220 3.99 4.68 -9.75
N ALA A 221 5.27 4.90 -10.06
CA ALA A 221 5.88 4.33 -11.25
C ALA A 221 6.17 2.84 -11.06
N ARG A 222 6.34 2.15 -12.20
CA ARG A 222 6.87 0.80 -12.21
C ARG A 222 8.26 0.79 -11.58
N MET A 223 8.43 -0.08 -10.61
CA MET A 223 9.71 -0.43 -9.99
C MET A 223 9.84 -1.94 -9.92
N ASP A 224 10.86 -2.43 -10.61
CA ASP A 224 11.26 -3.83 -10.66
C ASP A 224 12.26 -4.12 -9.52
N LEU A 225 12.05 -5.23 -8.81
CA LEU A 225 12.94 -5.73 -7.75
C LEU A 225 13.34 -7.16 -8.10
N ASN A 226 14.64 -7.36 -8.33
CA ASN A 226 15.23 -8.64 -8.65
C ASN A 226 15.88 -9.22 -7.38
N ILE A 227 15.52 -10.44 -7.00
CA ILE A 227 16.10 -11.14 -5.85
C ILE A 227 16.75 -12.43 -6.35
N PHE A 228 18.07 -12.53 -6.20
CA PHE A 228 18.82 -13.75 -6.44
C PHE A 228 19.08 -14.50 -5.13
N THR A 229 18.67 -15.77 -5.05
CA THR A 229 18.84 -16.60 -3.85
C THR A 229 19.12 -18.06 -4.18
N GLY A 230 20.12 -18.63 -3.50
CA GLY A 230 20.56 -20.00 -3.70
C GLY A 230 21.55 -20.15 -4.87
N PRO A 231 22.50 -21.11 -4.79
CA PRO A 231 23.35 -21.47 -5.91
C PRO A 231 22.56 -22.20 -7.01
N PRO A 232 22.83 -21.96 -8.30
CA PRO A 232 22.35 -22.79 -9.40
C PRO A 232 22.72 -24.27 -9.22
N THR A 233 21.94 -25.16 -9.83
CA THR A 233 22.15 -26.61 -9.72
C THR A 233 23.53 -27.02 -10.25
N LYS A 234 23.97 -26.39 -11.34
CA LYS A 234 25.28 -26.61 -11.95
C LYS A 234 26.09 -25.33 -11.89
N ARG A 235 27.36 -25.46 -11.48
CA ARG A 235 28.31 -24.33 -11.42
C ARG A 235 28.53 -23.64 -12.77
N GLU A 236 28.34 -24.36 -13.87
CA GLU A 236 28.43 -23.83 -15.24
C GLU A 236 27.34 -22.78 -15.53
N ASP A 237 26.20 -22.87 -14.83
CA ASP A 237 25.06 -21.95 -14.97
C ASP A 237 25.22 -20.69 -14.09
N ASP A 238 26.24 -20.62 -13.22
CA ASP A 238 26.50 -19.45 -12.36
C ASP A 238 26.66 -18.16 -13.19
N GLU A 239 27.41 -18.22 -14.29
CA GLU A 239 27.70 -17.04 -15.11
C GLU A 239 26.48 -16.56 -15.89
N SER A 240 25.68 -17.50 -16.43
CA SER A 240 24.45 -17.16 -17.16
C SER A 240 23.39 -16.58 -16.22
N ALA A 241 23.18 -17.20 -15.05
CA ALA A 241 22.21 -16.75 -14.05
C ALA A 241 22.52 -15.34 -13.54
N ILE A 242 23.77 -15.06 -13.15
CA ILE A 242 24.16 -13.73 -12.66
C ILE A 242 24.11 -12.69 -13.78
N ARG A 243 24.49 -13.03 -15.02
CA ARG A 243 24.39 -12.08 -16.14
C ARG A 243 22.95 -11.75 -16.49
N GLU A 244 22.05 -12.74 -16.44
CA GLU A 244 20.63 -12.50 -16.66
C GLU A 244 20.05 -11.62 -15.54
N PHE A 245 20.37 -11.96 -14.29
CA PHE A 245 20.02 -11.16 -13.11
C PHE A 245 20.51 -9.72 -13.20
N MET A 246 21.74 -9.45 -13.64
CA MET A 246 22.23 -8.07 -13.76
C MET A 246 21.72 -7.32 -15.00
N ARG A 247 21.17 -8.04 -15.99
CA ARG A 247 20.57 -7.44 -17.19
C ARG A 247 19.12 -7.03 -16.98
N SER A 248 18.44 -7.55 -15.96
CA SER A 248 17.10 -7.08 -15.61
C SER A 248 17.13 -5.62 -15.15
N GLN A 249 16.04 -4.91 -15.42
CA GLN A 249 15.87 -3.56 -14.93
C GLN A 249 15.51 -3.55 -13.44
N GLY A 250 15.79 -2.43 -12.77
CA GLY A 250 15.39 -2.21 -11.39
C GLY A 250 16.49 -2.54 -10.38
N LEU A 251 16.06 -2.79 -9.15
CA LEU A 251 16.95 -3.03 -8.01
C LEU A 251 17.41 -4.50 -7.98
N HIS A 252 18.65 -4.73 -7.54
CA HIS A 252 19.30 -6.04 -7.52
C HIS A 252 19.67 -6.41 -6.08
N VAL A 253 18.98 -7.41 -5.55
CA VAL A 253 19.21 -7.95 -4.22
C VAL A 253 19.77 -9.37 -4.31
N VAL A 254 20.83 -9.64 -3.55
CA VAL A 254 21.34 -11.00 -3.36
C VAL A 254 21.10 -11.44 -1.92
N SER A 255 20.49 -12.61 -1.76
CA SER A 255 20.24 -13.21 -0.45
C SER A 255 20.89 -14.59 -0.38
N GLY A 256 21.84 -14.77 0.53
CA GLY A 256 22.61 -16.00 0.70
C GLY A 256 24.11 -15.77 0.62
N GLY A 257 24.87 -16.28 1.59
CA GLY A 257 26.35 -16.22 1.54
C GLY A 257 26.96 -16.90 0.31
N THR A 258 26.41 -18.06 -0.09
CA THR A 258 26.84 -18.74 -1.33
C THR A 258 26.43 -17.94 -2.57
N SER A 259 25.20 -17.40 -2.60
CA SER A 259 24.70 -16.53 -3.67
C SER A 259 25.60 -15.29 -3.84
N ALA A 260 25.99 -14.66 -2.73
CA ALA A 260 26.89 -13.51 -2.69
C ALA A 260 28.28 -13.84 -3.22
N THR A 261 28.81 -15.01 -2.86
CA THR A 261 30.11 -15.50 -3.36
C THR A 261 30.08 -15.74 -4.87
N ILE A 262 28.99 -16.31 -5.39
CA ILE A 262 28.78 -16.50 -6.83
C ILE A 262 28.70 -15.15 -7.55
N ALA A 263 27.87 -14.23 -7.05
CA ALA A 263 27.73 -12.89 -7.62
C ALA A 263 29.07 -12.14 -7.62
N ALA A 264 29.78 -12.08 -6.49
CA ALA A 264 31.09 -11.44 -6.38
C ALA A 264 32.12 -12.00 -7.37
N ARG A 265 32.16 -13.33 -7.52
CA ARG A 265 33.06 -14.02 -8.46
C ARG A 265 32.75 -13.66 -9.91
N VAL A 266 31.47 -13.73 -10.32
CA VAL A 266 31.06 -13.48 -11.71
C VAL A 266 31.20 -12.00 -12.07
N LEU A 267 30.93 -11.10 -11.12
CA LEU A 267 31.05 -9.65 -11.31
C LEU A 267 32.48 -9.13 -11.14
N ASN A 268 33.42 -9.99 -10.72
CA ASN A 268 34.79 -9.63 -10.38
C ASN A 268 34.85 -8.49 -9.34
N LYS A 269 34.08 -8.64 -8.25
CA LYS A 269 33.94 -7.67 -7.17
C LYS A 269 34.29 -8.31 -5.81
N HIS A 270 34.59 -7.47 -4.83
CA HIS A 270 34.84 -7.91 -3.46
C HIS A 270 33.59 -7.80 -2.61
N ILE A 271 33.42 -8.76 -1.69
CA ILE A 271 32.40 -8.70 -0.65
C ILE A 271 32.96 -7.91 0.52
N LYS A 272 32.28 -6.84 0.92
CA LYS A 272 32.58 -6.08 2.14
C LYS A 272 31.50 -6.39 3.17
N ALA A 273 31.80 -7.25 4.14
CA ALA A 273 30.86 -7.53 5.21
C ALA A 273 30.69 -6.30 6.11
N SER A 274 29.44 -5.96 6.44
CA SER A 274 29.18 -4.93 7.45
C SER A 274 29.56 -5.47 8.83
N LEU A 275 30.21 -4.62 9.63
CA LEU A 275 30.51 -4.91 11.03
C LEU A 275 29.42 -4.40 11.98
N ILE A 276 28.33 -3.84 11.42
CA ILE A 276 27.22 -3.27 12.19
C ILE A 276 26.20 -4.37 12.47
N TYR A 277 26.14 -4.79 13.74
CA TYR A 277 25.13 -5.71 14.25
C TYR A 277 24.03 -4.91 14.94
N GLU A 278 22.94 -4.60 14.22
CA GLU A 278 21.78 -3.91 14.81
C GLU A 278 20.84 -4.88 15.54
N ASP A 279 20.80 -6.15 15.12
CA ASP A 279 19.97 -7.19 15.70
C ASP A 279 20.86 -8.43 15.97
N PRO A 280 20.95 -8.93 17.21
CA PRO A 280 21.77 -10.09 17.53
C PRO A 280 21.29 -11.39 16.88
N ASP A 281 20.01 -11.47 16.48
CA ASP A 281 19.40 -12.65 15.86
C ASP A 281 19.47 -12.62 14.33
N ILE A 282 19.85 -11.49 13.73
CA ILE A 282 19.95 -11.31 12.27
C ILE A 282 21.40 -10.97 11.89
N PRO A 283 22.07 -11.81 11.09
CA PRO A 283 23.42 -11.53 10.61
C PRO A 283 23.50 -10.20 9.83
N PRO A 284 24.66 -9.52 9.87
CA PRO A 284 24.84 -8.24 9.21
C PRO A 284 24.73 -8.38 7.69
N THR A 285 24.40 -7.28 7.03
CA THR A 285 24.42 -7.20 5.57
C THR A 285 25.86 -7.18 5.03
N ALA A 286 26.00 -7.32 3.72
CA ALA A 286 27.25 -7.09 3.01
C ALA A 286 27.04 -6.09 1.87
N GLU A 287 28.14 -5.58 1.34
CA GLU A 287 28.17 -4.74 0.16
C GLU A 287 28.97 -5.43 -0.95
N ILE A 288 28.44 -5.40 -2.16
CA ILE A 288 29.10 -5.79 -3.40
C ILE A 288 28.76 -4.70 -4.41
N ASP A 289 29.78 -4.08 -5.02
CA ASP A 289 29.57 -3.00 -5.99
C ASP A 289 28.64 -3.45 -7.13
N GLY A 290 27.58 -2.69 -7.37
CA GLY A 290 26.58 -2.97 -8.40
C GLY A 290 25.34 -3.71 -7.90
N LEU A 291 25.28 -4.08 -6.62
CA LEU A 291 24.09 -4.63 -5.98
C LEU A 291 23.51 -3.63 -4.96
N ASP A 292 22.18 -3.58 -4.86
CA ASP A 292 21.47 -2.67 -3.96
C ASP A 292 21.40 -3.19 -2.52
N LEU A 293 21.41 -4.51 -2.33
CA LEU A 293 21.38 -5.14 -1.01
C LEU A 293 21.97 -6.56 -1.07
N VAL A 294 22.87 -6.89 -0.15
CA VAL A 294 23.41 -8.27 0.01
C VAL A 294 23.16 -8.74 1.44
N THR A 295 22.52 -9.91 1.58
CA THR A 295 22.05 -10.45 2.88
C THR A 295 22.44 -11.90 3.08
N GLU A 296 22.27 -12.41 4.30
CA GLU A 296 22.78 -13.73 4.71
C GLU A 296 22.02 -14.91 4.09
N GLY A 297 20.74 -14.74 3.74
CA GLY A 297 19.95 -15.80 3.08
C GLY A 297 18.66 -16.11 3.82
N VAL A 298 18.54 -17.35 4.29
CA VAL A 298 17.28 -17.91 4.81
C VAL A 298 16.71 -17.13 6.00
N LEU A 299 17.55 -16.69 6.94
CA LEU A 299 17.09 -15.90 8.10
C LEU A 299 16.49 -14.56 7.65
N THR A 300 17.17 -13.90 6.71
CA THR A 300 16.71 -12.62 6.13
C THR A 300 15.39 -12.81 5.38
N LEU A 301 15.28 -13.85 4.54
CA LEU A 301 14.06 -14.16 3.81
C LEU A 301 12.89 -14.48 4.75
N ASN A 302 13.14 -15.24 5.82
CA ASN A 302 12.12 -15.57 6.81
C ASN A 302 11.59 -14.33 7.54
N ARG A 303 12.50 -13.44 7.97
CA ARG A 303 12.11 -12.15 8.56
C ARG A 303 11.29 -11.31 7.58
N ALA A 304 11.73 -11.23 6.32
CA ALA A 304 11.02 -10.46 5.30
C ALA A 304 9.61 -11.02 5.05
N VAL A 305 9.47 -12.33 4.88
CA VAL A 305 8.17 -13.02 4.74
C VAL A 305 7.26 -12.75 5.94
N SER A 306 7.80 -12.80 7.16
CA SER A 306 7.01 -12.54 8.37
C SER A 306 6.44 -11.12 8.39
N MET A 307 7.23 -10.13 7.96
CA MET A 307 6.79 -8.74 7.87
C MET A 307 5.82 -8.52 6.70
N MET A 308 6.01 -9.21 5.57
CA MET A 308 5.06 -9.19 4.46
C MET A 308 3.70 -9.75 4.88
N HIS A 309 3.70 -10.85 5.63
CA HIS A 309 2.49 -11.46 6.15
C HIS A 309 1.76 -10.53 7.14
N GLU A 310 2.50 -9.96 8.11
CA GLU A 310 1.97 -8.96 9.06
C GLU A 310 1.36 -7.74 8.33
N TYR A 311 1.98 -7.30 7.23
CA TYR A 311 1.45 -6.24 6.38
C TYR A 311 0.11 -6.61 5.74
N ASN A 312 -0.01 -7.82 5.18
CA ASN A 312 -1.22 -8.30 4.52
C ASN A 312 -2.38 -8.58 5.48
N GLU A 313 -2.09 -8.89 6.75
CA GLU A 313 -3.11 -8.98 7.81
C GLU A 313 -3.61 -7.61 8.29
N GLY A 314 -3.17 -6.52 7.67
CA GLY A 314 -3.60 -5.17 8.00
C GLY A 314 -2.95 -4.60 9.27
N ARG A 315 -1.95 -5.28 9.85
CA ARG A 315 -1.24 -4.87 11.09
C ARG A 315 -0.18 -3.77 10.87
N GLN A 316 -0.48 -2.84 9.98
CA GLN A 316 0.41 -1.76 9.52
C GLN A 316 0.36 -0.54 10.46
N ASN A 317 0.69 -0.72 11.73
CA ASN A 317 0.71 0.36 12.73
C ASN A 317 2.10 1.04 12.80
N GLN A 318 2.24 2.04 13.67
CA GLN A 318 3.51 2.77 13.82
C GLN A 318 4.66 1.86 14.30
N SER A 319 4.40 0.85 15.13
CA SER A 319 5.45 -0.06 15.59
C SER A 319 5.92 -1.02 14.49
N PHE A 320 5.02 -1.43 13.59
CA PHE A 320 5.36 -2.17 12.38
C PHE A 320 6.31 -1.34 11.50
N PHE A 321 5.97 -0.09 11.18
CA PHE A 321 6.82 0.75 10.34
C PHE A 321 8.17 1.08 11.00
N LYS A 322 8.20 1.23 12.34
CA LYS A 322 9.46 1.38 13.08
C LYS A 322 10.37 0.15 12.91
N ARG A 323 9.80 -1.07 13.01
CA ARG A 323 10.54 -2.32 12.75
C ARG A 323 10.99 -2.43 11.30
N LEU A 324 10.16 -1.97 10.36
CA LEU A 324 10.46 -1.93 8.93
C LEU A 324 11.63 -0.99 8.60
N ASP A 325 11.84 0.05 9.42
CA ASP A 325 12.93 1.01 9.29
C ASP A 325 14.24 0.60 9.99
N GLU A 326 14.26 -0.53 10.70
CA GLU A 326 15.49 -1.11 11.25
C GLU A 326 16.47 -1.45 10.12
N LYS A 327 17.78 -1.24 10.33
CA LYS A 327 18.80 -1.46 9.29
C LYS A 327 19.38 -2.87 9.33
N ASN A 328 18.58 -3.87 9.71
CA ASN A 328 18.93 -5.28 9.51
C ASN A 328 18.49 -5.76 8.11
N GLY A 329 19.11 -6.83 7.60
CA GLY A 329 18.85 -7.32 6.24
C GLY A 329 17.39 -7.73 5.99
N GLY A 330 16.71 -8.29 7.01
CA GLY A 330 15.31 -8.70 6.93
C GLY A 330 14.35 -7.53 6.76
N SER A 331 14.51 -6.50 7.59
CA SER A 331 13.72 -5.27 7.53
C SER A 331 13.99 -4.49 6.24
N GLN A 332 15.25 -4.38 5.82
CA GLN A 332 15.60 -3.72 4.55
C GLN A 332 14.98 -4.45 3.35
N LEU A 333 15.06 -5.78 3.30
CA LEU A 333 14.42 -6.55 2.22
C LEU A 333 12.90 -6.42 2.24
N ALA A 334 12.28 -6.54 3.41
CA ALA A 334 10.84 -6.34 3.58
C ALA A 334 10.42 -4.94 3.09
N LYS A 335 11.20 -3.92 3.44
CA LYS A 335 10.94 -2.52 3.05
C LYS A 335 11.01 -2.35 1.53
N LEU A 336 12.03 -2.91 0.87
CA LEU A 336 12.13 -2.90 -0.59
C LEU A 336 10.90 -3.57 -1.23
N ILE A 337 10.50 -4.73 -0.74
CA ILE A 337 9.35 -5.47 -1.28
C ILE A 337 8.05 -4.70 -1.03
N ILE A 338 7.79 -4.25 0.20
CA ILE A 338 6.53 -3.62 0.58
C ILE A 338 6.40 -2.24 -0.06
N GLU A 339 7.40 -1.38 0.09
CA GLU A 339 7.28 0.06 -0.18
C GLU A 339 7.76 0.50 -1.55
N ARG A 340 8.67 -0.26 -2.17
CA ARG A 340 9.27 0.14 -3.45
C ARG A 340 8.87 -0.77 -4.60
N CYS A 341 8.66 -2.06 -4.38
CA CYS A 341 8.45 -3.02 -5.44
C CYS A 341 7.01 -3.03 -5.99
N THR A 342 6.88 -2.93 -7.31
CA THR A 342 5.63 -3.22 -8.05
C THR A 342 5.72 -4.56 -8.81
N HIS A 343 6.92 -4.88 -9.31
CA HIS A 343 7.22 -6.09 -10.07
C HIS A 343 8.37 -6.83 -9.38
N LEU A 344 8.09 -8.03 -8.89
CA LEU A 344 9.04 -8.86 -8.15
C LEU A 344 9.54 -10.00 -9.06
N HIS A 345 10.85 -10.08 -9.23
CA HIS A 345 11.51 -11.10 -10.03
C HIS A 345 12.42 -11.93 -9.14
N LEU A 346 12.11 -13.23 -9.00
CA LEU A 346 12.88 -14.15 -8.19
C LEU A 346 13.77 -15.01 -9.11
N PHE A 347 15.06 -15.02 -8.83
CA PHE A 347 16.07 -15.85 -9.49
C PHE A 347 16.57 -16.86 -8.45
N VAL A 348 16.12 -18.11 -8.56
CA VAL A 348 16.21 -19.08 -7.47
C VAL A 348 17.09 -20.25 -7.91
N GLY A 349 18.24 -20.40 -7.24
CA GLY A 349 19.09 -21.57 -7.44
C GLY A 349 18.58 -22.79 -6.67
N GLU A 350 18.61 -23.96 -7.30
CA GLU A 350 18.09 -25.22 -6.75
C GLU A 350 19.18 -26.12 -6.12
N ALA A 351 20.46 -25.74 -6.17
CA ALA A 351 21.51 -26.53 -5.53
C ALA A 351 21.40 -26.53 -4.00
N MET A 352 21.71 -27.70 -3.43
CA MET A 352 21.98 -27.86 -2.01
C MET A 352 23.31 -27.18 -1.64
N ASN A 353 23.33 -26.48 -0.50
CA ASN A 353 24.54 -25.83 -0.01
C ASN A 353 25.60 -26.89 0.43
N PRO A 354 26.82 -26.89 -0.14
CA PRO A 354 27.88 -27.84 0.23
C PRO A 354 28.28 -27.82 1.71
N ALA A 355 28.23 -26.66 2.37
CA ALA A 355 28.55 -26.53 3.79
C ALA A 355 27.55 -27.28 4.68
N HIS A 356 26.29 -27.43 4.24
CA HIS A 356 25.26 -28.18 4.94
C HIS A 356 25.21 -29.65 4.51
N GLN A 357 25.72 -30.01 3.33
CA GLN A 357 25.97 -31.40 2.96
C GLN A 357 26.98 -32.07 3.91
N ALA A 358 28.04 -31.35 4.30
CA ALA A 358 29.02 -31.83 5.28
C ALA A 358 28.43 -32.07 6.68
N ALA A 359 27.32 -31.38 7.01
CA ALA A 359 26.59 -31.52 8.27
C ALA A 359 25.38 -32.48 8.19
N GLY A 360 25.09 -33.06 7.02
CA GLY A 360 23.97 -34.00 6.83
C GLY A 360 22.57 -33.38 7.00
N LEU A 361 22.41 -32.07 6.82
CA LEU A 361 21.15 -31.36 7.04
C LEU A 361 20.45 -31.00 5.70
N PRO A 362 19.50 -31.81 5.19
CA PRO A 362 18.69 -31.49 4.01
C PRO A 362 17.70 -30.32 4.24
N PHE A 363 17.70 -29.75 5.43
CA PHE A 363 16.71 -28.79 5.91
C PHE A 363 16.76 -27.46 5.14
N ASP A 364 17.94 -26.96 4.77
CA ASP A 364 18.13 -25.59 4.27
C ASP A 364 17.49 -25.33 2.88
N LEU A 365 17.67 -26.25 1.93
CA LEU A 365 17.04 -26.14 0.60
C LEU A 365 15.51 -26.16 0.70
N SER A 366 14.96 -27.08 1.50
CA SER A 366 13.52 -27.19 1.71
C SER A 366 12.92 -25.96 2.42
N VAL A 367 13.70 -25.29 3.26
CA VAL A 367 13.28 -24.03 3.91
C VAL A 367 13.33 -22.89 2.91
N ARG A 368 14.41 -22.75 2.12
CA ARG A 368 14.51 -21.70 1.09
C ARG A 368 13.36 -21.77 0.09
N MET A 369 13.06 -22.96 -0.44
CA MET A 369 11.97 -23.11 -1.41
C MET A 369 10.61 -22.75 -0.80
N ARG A 370 10.34 -23.20 0.44
CA ARG A 370 9.12 -22.79 1.17
C ARG A 370 9.05 -21.28 1.40
N LEU A 371 10.18 -20.62 1.65
CA LEU A 371 10.22 -19.15 1.80
C LEU A 371 9.98 -18.44 0.47
N VAL A 372 10.56 -18.93 -0.63
CA VAL A 372 10.29 -18.43 -1.98
C VAL A 372 8.80 -18.51 -2.29
N ASP A 373 8.16 -19.65 -2.04
CA ASP A 373 6.72 -19.83 -2.24
C ASP A 373 5.90 -18.83 -1.43
N LYS A 374 6.26 -18.61 -0.15
CA LYS A 374 5.61 -17.61 0.70
C LYS A 374 5.83 -16.18 0.21
N ILE A 375 7.02 -15.84 -0.30
CA ILE A 375 7.27 -14.51 -0.90
C ILE A 375 6.36 -14.31 -2.12
N ILE A 376 6.20 -15.34 -2.96
CA ILE A 376 5.31 -15.29 -4.12
C ILE A 376 3.87 -15.08 -3.68
N GLU A 377 3.40 -15.85 -2.70
CA GLU A 377 2.04 -15.76 -2.17
C GLU A 377 1.77 -14.37 -1.57
N GLU A 378 2.59 -13.95 -0.61
CA GLU A 378 2.41 -12.68 0.10
C GLU A 378 2.61 -11.47 -0.84
N GLY A 379 3.53 -11.55 -1.80
CA GLY A 379 3.72 -10.52 -2.83
C GLY A 379 2.49 -10.36 -3.73
N ARG A 380 1.85 -11.46 -4.14
CA ARG A 380 0.61 -11.43 -4.92
C ARG A 380 -0.58 -10.91 -4.13
N LYS A 381 -0.69 -11.25 -2.84
CA LYS A 381 -1.72 -10.69 -1.93
C LYS A 381 -1.64 -9.16 -1.83
N MET A 382 -0.43 -8.60 -1.90
CA MET A 382 -0.20 -7.15 -1.96
C MET A 382 -0.52 -6.53 -3.34
N GLY A 383 -0.96 -7.32 -4.31
CA GLY A 383 -1.25 -6.86 -5.67
C GLY A 383 0.00 -6.64 -6.54
N LYS A 384 1.16 -7.19 -6.16
CA LYS A 384 2.40 -7.09 -6.95
C LYS A 384 2.44 -8.14 -8.06
N THR A 385 3.07 -7.81 -9.18
CA THR A 385 3.34 -8.77 -10.26
C THR A 385 4.56 -9.60 -9.87
N VAL A 386 4.41 -10.92 -9.68
CA VAL A 386 5.51 -11.79 -9.24
C VAL A 386 5.86 -12.81 -10.32
N SER A 387 7.15 -12.92 -10.65
CA SER A 387 7.72 -13.95 -11.54
C SER A 387 8.90 -14.66 -10.88
N VAL A 388 9.11 -15.92 -11.25
CA VAL A 388 10.19 -16.75 -10.71
C VAL A 388 10.88 -17.51 -11.84
N LYS A 389 12.21 -17.61 -11.76
CA LYS A 389 13.06 -18.43 -12.63
C LYS A 389 13.96 -19.30 -11.76
N TYR A 390 14.04 -20.58 -12.10
CA TYR A 390 14.83 -21.57 -11.39
C TYR A 390 16.10 -21.91 -12.17
N TYR A 391 17.22 -22.13 -11.46
CA TYR A 391 18.57 -22.37 -12.00
C TYR A 391 19.29 -23.53 -11.31
#